data_AF-A0A5E4GF60-F1
#
_entry.id   AF-A0A5E4GF60-F1
#
_cell.length_a   1.000
_cell.length_b   1.000
_cell.length_c   1.000
_cell.angle_alpha   90.00
_cell.angle_beta   90.00
_cell.angle_gamma   90.00
#
_symmetry.space_group_name_H-M   'P 1'
#
loop_
_entity.id
_entity.type
_entity.pdbx_description
1 polymer ?
#
loop_
_entity_poly.entity_id
_entity_poly.type
_entity_poly.pdbx_seq_one_letter_code
_entity_poly.pdbx_strand_id
1 'polypeptide(L)' 'SIDVYLRLLVDELKDLWTNGVRTFDKLIGKMFTVRAAVMWTVNDFPAYAMVSEWSTKGYMACHVCKKD' A
#
# COMPACT_ATOMS: atom_id res chain seq x y z
N SER A 1 9.70 -0.87 -14.01
CA SER A 1 10.03 -1.68 -12.83
C SER A 1 8.70 -2.03 -12.15
N ILE A 2 8.64 -2.52 -10.90
CA ILE A 2 7.35 -2.81 -10.24
C ILE A 2 6.49 -1.57 -10.01
N ASP A 3 7.12 -0.39 -10.03
CA ASP A 3 6.49 0.92 -10.00
C ASP A 3 5.35 1.08 -11.02
N VAL A 4 5.49 0.51 -12.21
CA VAL A 4 4.48 0.59 -13.28
C VAL A 4 3.20 -0.13 -12.88
N TYR A 5 3.32 -1.29 -12.22
CA TYR A 5 2.18 -2.07 -11.75
C TYR A 5 1.55 -1.46 -10.50
N LEU A 6 2.36 -0.88 -9.60
CA LEU A 6 1.89 -0.24 -8.38
C LEU A 6 1.09 1.03 -8.67
N ARG A 7 1.34 1.71 -9.78
CA ARG A 7 0.58 2.92 -10.15
C ARG A 7 -0.92 2.65 -10.28
N LEU A 8 -1.29 1.55 -10.95
CA LEU A 8 -2.70 1.15 -11.08
C LEU A 8 -3.33 0.90 -9.70
N LEU A 9 -2.62 0.17 -8.84
CA LEU A 9 -3.07 -0.10 -7.47
C LEU A 9 -3.25 1.20 -6.67
N VAL A 10 -2.33 2.15 -6.79
CA VAL A 10 -2.41 3.44 -6.11
C VAL A 10 -3.63 4.24 -6.58
N ASP A 11 -3.91 4.24 -7.88
CA ASP A 11 -5.05 4.97 -8.44
C ASP A 11 -6.39 4.33 -8.01
N GLU A 12 -6.48 2.99 -8.00
CA GLU A 12 -7.64 2.28 -7.46
C GLU A 12 -7.85 2.55 -5.96
N LEU A 13 -6.78 2.55 -5.16
CA LEU A 13 -6.87 2.84 -3.73
C LEU A 13 -7.32 4.28 -3.47
N LYS A 14 -6.87 5.25 -4.27
CA LYS A 14 -7.35 6.64 -4.18
C LYS A 14 -8.85 6.74 -4.49
N ASP A 15 -9.32 6.02 -5.50
CA ASP A 15 -10.73 5.97 -5.85
C ASP A 15 -11.56 5.32 -4.72
N LEU A 16 -11.11 4.18 -4.19
CA LEU A 16 -11.74 3.51 -3.06
C LEU A 16 -11.76 4.37 -1.79
N TRP A 17 -10.73 5.20 -1.57
CA TRP A 17 -10.71 6.15 -0.47
C TRP A 17 -11.66 7.34 -0.69
N THR A 18 -11.70 7.88 -1.92
CA THR A 18 -12.40 9.14 -2.25
C THR A 18 -13.88 8.91 -2.53
N ASN A 19 -14.18 7.97 -3.41
CA ASN A 19 -15.51 7.65 -3.89
C ASN A 19 -16.08 6.43 -3.15
N GLY A 20 -15.23 5.45 -2.85
CA GLY A 20 -15.64 4.18 -2.26
C GLY A 20 -16.47 3.34 -3.22
N VAL A 21 -16.93 2.18 -2.75
CA VAL A 21 -17.72 1.22 -3.53
C VAL A 21 -19.03 0.90 -2.83
N ARG A 22 -20.12 0.81 -3.61
CA ARG A 22 -21.43 0.39 -3.09
C ARG A 22 -21.44 -1.12 -2.87
N THR A 23 -21.55 -1.52 -1.61
CA THR A 23 -21.54 -2.92 -1.19
C THR A 23 -22.82 -3.24 -0.42
N PHE A 24 -23.34 -4.44 -0.63
CA PHE A 24 -24.50 -4.93 0.11
C PHE A 24 -24.08 -5.54 1.44
N ASP A 25 -24.60 -4.99 2.54
CA ASP A 25 -24.47 -5.59 3.86
C ASP A 25 -25.51 -6.70 4.02
N LYS A 26 -25.06 -7.96 4.07
CA LYS A 26 -25.93 -9.12 4.26
C LYS A 26 -26.53 -9.19 5.66
N LEU A 27 -25.85 -8.66 6.67
CA LEU A 27 -26.33 -8.68 8.06
C LEU A 27 -27.50 -7.72 8.25
N ILE A 28 -27.38 -6.51 7.68
CA ILE A 28 -28.38 -5.44 7.83
C ILE A 28 -29.40 -5.44 6.67
N GLY A 29 -29.09 -6.12 5.56
CA GLY A 29 -29.94 -6.18 4.37
C GLY A 29 -30.00 -4.88 3.57
N LYS A 30 -28.96 -4.05 3.64
CA LYS A 30 -28.92 -2.70 3.03
C LYS A 30 -27.62 -2.47 2.29
N MET A 31 -27.68 -1.62 1.26
CA MET A 31 -26.47 -1.17 0.57
C MET A 31 -25.83 0.02 1.31
N PHE A 32 -24.53 -0.05 1.53
CA PHE A 32 -23.71 1.01 2.10
C PHE A 32 -22.47 1.26 1.23
N THR A 33 -21.77 2.36 1.48
CA THR A 33 -20.53 2.68 0.76
C THR A 33 -19.34 2.24 1.61
N VAL A 34 -18.56 1.30 1.11
CA VAL A 34 -17.30 0.85 1.71
C VAL A 34 -16.17 1.73 1.17
N ARG A 35 -15.28 2.18 2.05
CA ARG A 35 -14.02 2.83 1.69
C ARG A 35 -12.86 1.93 2.11
N ALA A 36 -11.79 1.91 1.32
CA ALA A 36 -10.59 1.15 1.63
C ALA A 36 -9.39 2.09 1.81
N ALA A 37 -8.48 1.71 2.72
CA ALA A 37 -7.21 2.39 2.95
C ALA A 37 -6.12 1.35 3.23
N VAL A 38 -4.89 1.65 2.81
CA VAL A 38 -3.71 0.84 3.13
C VAL A 38 -3.07 1.40 4.40
N MET A 39 -2.85 0.54 5.39
CA MET A 39 -2.13 0.92 6.62
C MET A 39 -0.63 0.63 6.51
N TRP A 40 -0.24 -0.58 6.10
CA TRP A 40 1.16 -0.97 5.90
C TRP A 40 1.27 -2.07 4.84
N THR A 41 2.42 -2.12 4.17
CA THR A 41 2.81 -3.19 3.25
C THR A 41 3.74 -4.17 3.94
N VAL A 42 3.52 -5.48 3.79
CA VAL A 42 4.46 -6.51 4.27
C VAL A 42 5.43 -6.82 3.13
N ASN A 43 6.70 -6.48 3.32
CA ASN A 43 7.76 -6.74 2.35
C ASN A 43 8.89 -7.51 3.03
N ASP A 44 9.51 -8.44 2.32
CA ASP A 44 10.81 -8.95 2.73
C ASP A 44 11.90 -7.88 2.49
N PHE A 45 13.10 -8.13 3.01
CA PHE A 45 14.17 -7.12 2.96
C PHE A 45 14.59 -6.73 1.53
N PRO A 46 14.71 -7.66 0.56
CA PRO A 46 14.95 -7.31 -0.84
C PRO A 46 13.80 -6.55 -1.50
N ALA A 47 12.54 -6.96 -1.30
CA ALA A 47 11.39 -6.28 -1.90
C ALA A 47 11.23 -4.87 -1.32
N TYR A 48 11.54 -4.68 -0.04
CA TYR A 48 11.54 -3.35 0.59
C TYR A 48 12.46 -2.38 -0.17
N ALA A 49 13.67 -2.82 -0.53
CA ALA A 49 14.61 -2.03 -1.36
C ALA A 49 13.98 -1.54 -2.65
N MET A 50 13.22 -2.43 -3.30
CA MET A 50 12.64 -2.21 -4.61
C MET A 50 11.42 -1.29 -4.56
N VAL A 51 10.64 -1.32 -3.48
CA VAL A 51 9.44 -0.47 -3.32
C VAL A 51 9.70 0.85 -2.62
N SER A 52 10.73 0.94 -1.78
CA SER A 52 11.10 2.15 -1.04
C SER A 52 12.30 2.89 -1.64
N GLU A 53 12.86 2.35 -2.72
CA GLU A 53 14.14 2.77 -3.31
C GLU A 53 15.31 2.77 -2.31
N TRP A 54 15.17 2.02 -1.21
CA TRP A 54 16.16 1.95 -0.16
C TRP A 54 17.35 1.08 -0.58
N SER A 55 18.57 1.48 -0.23
CA SER A 55 19.74 0.64 -0.47
C SER A 55 19.69 -0.60 0.42
N THR A 56 19.82 -1.80 -0.13
CA THR A 56 20.00 -3.03 0.66
C THR A 56 21.46 -3.35 0.94
N LYS A 57 22.39 -2.50 0.51
CA LYS A 57 23.83 -2.75 0.60
C LYS A 57 24.59 -1.59 1.23
N GLY A 58 25.73 -1.92 1.83
CA GLY A 58 26.64 -0.96 2.46
C GLY A 58 26.07 -0.35 3.74
N TYR A 59 26.68 0.75 4.19
CA TYR A 59 26.30 1.44 5.43
C TYR A 59 24.82 1.87 5.46
N MET A 60 24.23 2.14 4.28
CA MET A 60 22.83 2.54 4.14
C MET A 60 21.83 1.37 4.14
N ALA A 61 22.29 0.12 4.28
CA ALA A 61 21.43 -1.07 4.28
C ALA A 61 20.45 -1.11 5.46
N CYS A 62 20.90 -0.68 6.64
CA CYS A 62 20.11 -0.79 7.85
C CYS A 62 19.17 0.43 8.01
N HIS A 63 17.87 0.22 7.80
CA HIS A 63 16.86 1.28 7.93
C HIS A 63 16.75 1.85 9.37
N VAL A 64 17.02 1.02 10.38
CA VAL A 64 17.00 1.43 11.80
C VAL A 64 18.27 2.17 12.20
N CYS A 65 19.39 1.87 11.55
CA CYS A 65 20.70 2.40 11.90
C CYS A 65 20.93 3.81 11.33
N LYS A 66 20.06 4.27 10.43
CA LYS A 66 20.02 5.64 9.91
C LYS A 66 19.41 6.63 10.94
N LYS A 67 19.81 6.51 12.21
CA LYS A 67 19.61 7.58 13.19
C LYS A 67 20.80 8.52 13.04
N ASP A 68 20.51 9.81 12.89
CA ASP A 68 21.48 10.90 12.78
C ASP A 68 22.59 10.81 13.84
#